data_AF-A0A452YFR4-F1
#
_entry.id   AF-A0A452YFR4-F1
#
_cell.length_a   1.000
_cell.length_b   1.000
_cell.length_c   1.000
_cell.angle_alpha   90.00
_cell.angle_beta   90.00
_cell.angle_gamma   90.00
#
_symmetry.space_group_name_H-M   'P 1'
#
loop_
_entity.id
_entity.type
_entity.pdbx_description
1 polymer ?
#
loop_
_entity_poly.entity_id
_entity_poly.type
_entity_poly.pdbx_seq_one_letter_code
_entity_poly.pdbx_strand_id
1 'polypeptide(L)'
;MWSCCSLKVMPLLPRFPHQEQLLQTVCSTIGAFSKWIDAAPAELPILPPLVDILNKGMSTSEDTAAAASVAFKYICEDCRGKFSGSLDGLFQIYHVAISGVGGYKVSSEDSLHLVEALSVVITTLPQDHARRALELICMPIINSLQEIIQQGESALQQVPARHLTVHIDRLSTIFSNVKLPEVVAEAVNRYWPTLKIIFDHRAWDTRTMESLCRSCKFAVRTCGRSMGITIGAMLLEIQTLYQQHNQSCFLYLSSEVIKIFGSDPSCASYLTCLIQTLFNHTIQLLRTIQDFTARPDIADDCFLLASRCIRYCPDLFVPTEIFPRLVDCAMAGVTIQHREACKSILCFLSDTFDLAKSPEGEKYRDLINTIVLQRGATLARIMIASLTGALPSGRLEEVCRLVARVLLFIYNPACEL
;
A
#
# COMPACT_ATOMS: atom_id res chain seq x y z
N MET A 1 15.00 -12.03 37.64
CA MET A 1 16.40 -11.53 37.69
C MET A 1 16.59 -10.32 36.76
N TRP A 2 16.24 -10.44 35.47
CA TRP A 2 16.27 -9.32 34.51
C TRP A 2 15.50 -8.06 34.96
N SER A 3 14.29 -8.24 35.48
CA SER A 3 13.46 -7.14 36.03
C SER A 3 14.11 -6.35 37.17
N CYS A 4 14.95 -6.99 37.99
CA CYS A 4 15.62 -6.35 39.13
C CYS A 4 16.90 -5.58 38.70
N CYS A 5 17.59 -6.06 37.66
CA CYS A 5 18.71 -5.32 37.05
C CYS A 5 18.21 -4.12 36.25
N SER A 6 17.13 -4.25 35.47
CA SER A 6 16.56 -3.13 34.70
C SER A 6 16.09 -1.97 35.59
N LEU A 7 15.53 -2.28 36.78
CA LEU A 7 15.18 -1.28 37.81
C LEU A 7 16.36 -0.44 38.28
N LYS A 8 17.58 -1.00 38.28
CA LYS A 8 18.79 -0.31 38.74
C LYS A 8 19.53 0.40 37.60
N VAL A 9 19.50 -0.14 36.38
CA VAL A 9 20.27 0.37 35.24
C VAL A 9 19.56 1.53 34.54
N MET A 10 18.23 1.46 34.33
CA MET A 10 17.50 2.48 33.58
C MET A 10 17.57 3.89 34.21
N PRO A 11 17.48 4.06 35.54
CA PRO A 11 17.66 5.37 36.17
C PRO A 11 19.09 5.92 36.11
N LEU A 12 20.08 5.09 35.77
CA LEU A 12 21.48 5.49 35.65
C LEU A 12 21.84 5.97 34.24
N LEU A 13 21.08 5.58 33.21
CA LEU A 13 21.33 5.96 31.83
C LEU A 13 21.46 7.49 31.62
N PRO A 14 20.62 8.35 32.22
CA PRO A 14 20.77 9.80 32.09
C PRO A 14 22.07 10.35 32.67
N ARG A 15 22.77 9.59 33.52
CA ARG A 15 24.01 10.01 34.19
C ARG A 15 25.28 9.59 33.44
N PHE A 16 25.15 8.86 32.34
CA PHE A 16 26.32 8.40 31.58
C PHE A 16 27.00 9.54 30.81
N PRO A 17 28.34 9.46 30.65
CA PRO A 17 29.10 10.48 29.93
C PRO A 17 28.67 10.58 28.47
N HIS A 18 28.75 11.78 27.91
CA HIS A 18 28.26 12.09 26.57
C HIS A 18 29.29 11.76 25.48
N GLN A 19 29.73 10.51 25.43
CA GLN A 19 30.53 9.97 24.34
C GLN A 19 29.60 9.36 23.28
N GLU A 20 29.85 9.65 22.00
CA GLU A 20 28.97 9.29 20.87
C GLU A 20 28.62 7.79 20.80
N GLN A 21 29.63 6.91 20.80
CA GLN A 21 29.43 5.45 20.77
C GLN A 21 28.64 4.92 21.98
N LEU A 22 28.87 5.52 23.15
CA LEU A 22 28.12 5.17 24.36
C LEU A 22 26.67 5.64 24.22
N LEU A 23 26.42 6.84 23.71
CA LEU A 23 25.08 7.38 23.48
C LEU A 23 24.29 6.52 22.50
N GLN A 24 24.92 6.06 21.41
CA GLN A 24 24.30 5.14 20.46
C GLN A 24 23.83 3.85 21.16
N THR A 25 24.72 3.25 21.96
CA THR A 25 24.41 2.03 22.73
C THR A 25 23.31 2.27 23.76
N VAL A 26 23.30 3.43 24.40
CA VAL A 26 22.25 3.85 25.34
C VAL A 26 20.91 3.97 24.61
N CYS A 27 20.85 4.62 23.46
CA CYS A 27 19.63 4.72 22.64
C CYS A 27 19.10 3.32 22.28
N SER A 28 19.95 2.43 21.75
CA SER A 28 19.55 1.06 21.42
C SER A 28 19.06 0.29 22.65
N THR A 29 19.70 0.49 23.81
CA THR A 29 19.27 -0.13 25.07
C THR A 29 17.89 0.39 25.49
N ILE A 30 17.63 1.69 25.40
CA ILE A 30 16.30 2.26 25.70
C ILE A 30 15.24 1.59 24.83
N GLY A 31 15.47 1.49 23.52
CA GLY A 31 14.56 0.82 22.59
C GLY A 31 14.34 -0.66 22.92
N ALA A 32 15.40 -1.41 23.22
CA ALA A 32 15.30 -2.84 23.52
C ALA A 32 14.49 -3.16 24.79
N PHE A 33 14.38 -2.20 25.71
CA PHE A 33 13.65 -2.34 26.97
C PHE A 33 12.34 -1.54 27.03
N SER A 34 11.83 -1.02 25.90
CA SER A 34 10.58 -0.24 25.81
C SER A 34 9.40 -0.92 26.51
N LYS A 35 9.17 -2.22 26.29
CA LYS A 35 8.13 -3.01 26.97
C LYS A 35 8.28 -3.06 28.48
N TRP A 36 9.53 -3.14 28.95
CA TRP A 36 9.78 -3.11 30.39
C TRP A 36 9.52 -1.70 30.96
N ILE A 37 9.86 -0.65 30.22
CA ILE A 37 9.57 0.75 30.59
C ILE A 37 8.04 0.99 30.66
N ASP A 38 7.27 0.39 29.75
CA ASP A 38 5.80 0.42 29.83
C ASP A 38 5.27 -0.34 31.05
N ALA A 39 5.87 -1.48 31.42
CA ALA A 39 5.50 -2.22 32.62
C ALA A 39 5.99 -1.60 33.95
N ALA A 40 6.88 -0.59 33.90
CA ALA A 40 7.47 0.00 35.10
C ALA A 40 6.42 0.78 35.93
N PRO A 41 6.54 0.77 37.28
CA PRO A 41 5.61 1.48 38.17
C PRO A 41 5.46 2.96 37.82
N ALA A 42 4.24 3.49 37.87
CA ALA A 42 3.93 4.87 37.49
C ALA A 42 4.64 5.93 38.35
N GLU A 43 5.02 5.57 39.58
CA GLU A 43 5.75 6.41 40.52
C GLU A 43 7.20 6.69 40.11
N LEU A 44 7.72 5.97 39.11
CA LEU A 44 9.08 6.12 38.62
C LEU A 44 9.07 6.96 37.32
N PRO A 45 9.43 8.26 37.38
CA PRO A 45 9.37 9.17 36.22
C PRO A 45 10.56 8.96 35.28
N ILE A 46 10.74 7.74 34.75
CA ILE A 46 11.87 7.40 33.87
C ILE A 46 11.63 7.92 32.46
N LEU A 47 10.38 7.98 32.00
CA LEU A 47 10.06 8.20 30.59
C LEU A 47 10.54 9.56 30.04
N PRO A 48 10.30 10.71 30.71
CA PRO A 48 10.78 11.99 30.18
C PRO A 48 12.31 12.07 30.05
N PRO A 49 13.12 11.69 31.06
CA PRO A 49 14.58 11.64 30.91
C PRO A 49 15.06 10.74 29.77
N LEU A 50 14.38 9.61 29.50
CA LEU A 50 14.77 8.75 28.38
C LEU A 50 14.44 9.39 27.04
N VAL A 51 13.29 10.05 26.91
CA VAL A 51 12.94 10.81 25.70
C VAL A 51 13.94 11.94 25.46
N ASP A 52 14.42 12.62 26.51
CA ASP A 52 15.45 13.66 26.40
C ASP A 52 16.79 13.09 25.88
N ILE A 53 17.18 11.88 26.33
CA ILE A 53 18.36 11.18 25.81
C ILE A 53 18.19 10.88 24.32
N LEU A 54 17.02 10.39 23.90
CA LEU A 54 16.74 10.10 22.49
C LEU A 54 16.77 11.37 21.65
N ASN A 55 16.17 12.46 22.14
CA ASN A 55 16.22 13.79 21.51
C ASN A 55 17.66 14.27 21.30
N LYS A 56 18.52 14.12 22.32
CA LYS A 56 19.95 14.42 22.22
C LYS A 56 20.66 13.49 21.23
N GLY A 57 20.34 12.20 21.23
CA GLY A 57 20.88 11.21 20.28
C GLY A 57 20.60 11.59 18.83
N MET A 58 19.39 12.09 18.53
CA MET A 58 19.01 12.60 17.21
C MET A 58 19.81 13.82 16.74
N SER A 59 20.38 14.59 17.67
CA SER A 59 21.15 15.80 17.35
C SER A 59 22.67 15.59 17.28
N THR A 60 23.18 14.43 17.70
CA THR A 60 24.62 14.23 17.95
C THR A 60 25.39 13.81 16.69
N SER A 61 25.00 12.69 16.07
CA SER A 61 25.62 12.10 14.88
C SER A 61 24.57 11.34 14.07
N GLU A 62 24.88 10.94 12.83
CA GLU A 62 23.98 10.12 12.00
C GLU A 62 23.76 8.73 12.64
N ASP A 63 24.82 8.09 13.14
CA ASP A 63 24.75 6.78 13.78
C ASP A 63 23.90 6.79 15.07
N THR A 64 24.07 7.82 15.90
CA THR A 64 23.24 7.99 17.10
C THR A 64 21.82 8.38 16.74
N ALA A 65 21.61 9.13 15.65
CA ALA A 65 20.28 9.53 15.22
C ALA A 65 19.46 8.36 14.69
N ALA A 66 20.08 7.44 13.93
CA ALA A 66 19.45 6.20 13.49
C ALA A 66 19.02 5.34 14.69
N ALA A 67 19.93 5.09 15.64
CA ALA A 67 19.63 4.34 16.86
C ALA A 67 18.54 5.01 17.72
N ALA A 68 18.60 6.34 17.87
CA ALA A 68 17.62 7.11 18.63
C ALA A 68 16.24 7.12 17.98
N SER A 69 16.15 7.20 16.65
CA SER A 69 14.89 7.18 15.90
C SER A 69 14.14 5.85 16.06
N VAL A 70 14.87 4.73 15.95
CA VAL A 70 14.33 3.38 16.19
C VAL A 70 13.88 3.23 17.65
N ALA A 71 14.68 3.66 18.61
CA ALA A 71 14.33 3.59 20.01
C ALA A 71 13.12 4.47 20.36
N PHE A 72 13.03 5.65 19.75
CA PHE A 72 11.89 6.56 19.91
C PHE A 72 10.60 5.93 19.41
N LYS A 73 10.66 5.24 18.26
CA LYS A 73 9.54 4.43 17.77
C LYS A 73 9.08 3.41 18.81
N TYR A 74 9.97 2.54 19.29
CA TYR A 74 9.58 1.50 20.25
C TYR A 74 9.01 2.07 21.56
N ILE A 75 9.60 3.16 22.05
CA ILE A 75 9.09 3.84 23.24
C ILE A 75 7.68 4.40 23.00
N CYS A 76 7.44 5.06 21.87
CA CYS A 76 6.11 5.57 21.52
C CYS A 76 5.08 4.46 21.32
N GLU A 77 5.45 3.34 20.69
CA GLU A 77 4.56 2.21 20.43
C GLU A 77 4.15 1.46 21.69
N ASP A 78 5.12 1.14 22.56
CA ASP A 78 4.88 0.37 23.77
C ASP A 78 4.32 1.26 24.89
N CYS A 79 4.83 2.49 25.07
CA CYS A 79 4.40 3.40 26.15
C CYS A 79 3.29 4.39 25.73
N ARG A 80 2.60 4.16 24.60
CA ARG A 80 1.57 5.08 24.03
C ARG A 80 0.55 5.61 25.04
N GLY A 81 0.08 4.78 25.98
CA GLY A 81 -0.89 5.17 27.01
C GLY A 81 -0.33 6.14 28.05
N LYS A 82 0.99 6.24 28.19
CA LYS A 82 1.68 7.10 29.15
C LYS A 82 1.98 8.51 28.60
N PHE A 83 1.70 8.78 27.33
CA PHE A 83 2.04 10.05 26.66
C PHE A 83 0.91 11.08 26.60
N SER A 84 -0.28 10.78 27.14
CA SER A 84 -1.46 11.66 27.06
C SER A 84 -1.26 13.09 27.63
N GLY A 85 -0.25 13.30 28.49
CA GLY A 85 0.11 14.62 29.04
C GLY A 85 1.40 15.25 28.46
N SER A 86 2.03 14.65 27.44
CA SER A 86 3.30 15.13 26.88
C SER A 86 3.33 15.16 25.36
N LEU A 87 2.15 15.18 24.73
CA LEU A 87 2.00 15.14 23.27
C LEU A 87 2.71 16.32 22.57
N ASP A 88 2.64 17.53 23.15
CA ASP A 88 3.28 18.73 22.57
C ASP A 88 4.80 18.55 22.40
N GLY A 89 5.46 17.94 23.39
CA GLY A 89 6.90 17.65 23.32
C GLY A 89 7.22 16.65 22.21
N LEU A 90 6.38 15.61 22.04
CA LEU A 90 6.55 14.64 20.97
C LEU A 90 6.32 15.26 19.59
N PHE A 91 5.32 16.12 19.43
CA PHE A 91 5.08 16.85 18.18
C PHE A 91 6.22 17.82 17.86
N GLN A 92 6.83 18.44 18.87
CA GLN A 92 7.99 19.30 18.67
C GLN A 92 9.20 18.50 18.15
N ILE A 93 9.50 17.34 18.76
CA ILE A 93 10.57 16.44 18.30
C ILE A 93 10.32 16.02 16.84
N TYR A 94 9.09 15.62 16.53
CA TYR A 94 8.69 15.26 15.18
C TYR A 94 8.86 16.42 14.19
N HIS A 95 8.37 17.61 14.53
CA HIS A 95 8.46 18.78 13.65
C HIS A 95 9.91 19.10 13.29
N VAL A 96 10.83 19.09 14.28
CA VAL A 96 12.26 19.30 14.07
C VAL A 96 12.84 18.24 13.12
N ALA A 97 12.50 16.96 13.31
CA ALA A 97 12.99 15.87 12.47
C ALA A 97 12.48 15.93 11.02
N ILE A 98 11.21 16.32 10.82
CA ILE A 98 10.59 16.32 9.48
C ILE A 98 10.96 17.56 8.67
N SER A 99 11.02 18.73 9.33
CA SER A 99 11.38 20.00 8.69
C SER A 99 12.88 20.13 8.41
N GLY A 100 13.72 19.37 9.12
CA GLY A 100 15.18 19.51 9.07
C GLY A 100 15.70 20.77 9.77
N VAL A 101 14.81 21.56 10.38
CA VAL A 101 15.16 22.78 11.11
C VAL A 101 15.32 22.44 12.59
N GLY A 102 16.51 22.65 13.14
CA GLY A 102 16.81 22.41 14.56
C GLY A 102 17.98 21.46 14.83
N GLY A 103 18.79 21.13 13.82
CA GLY A 103 20.11 20.51 14.01
C GLY A 103 20.12 18.99 14.13
N TYR A 104 18.97 18.32 14.00
CA TYR A 104 18.92 16.87 13.94
C TYR A 104 19.72 16.31 12.75
N LYS A 105 20.35 15.17 12.98
CA LYS A 105 21.11 14.38 12.00
C LYS A 105 20.32 13.17 11.49
N VAL A 106 18.99 13.24 11.60
CA VAL A 106 18.05 12.17 11.21
C VAL A 106 17.92 12.14 9.69
N SER A 107 18.21 11.00 9.07
CA SER A 107 18.07 10.81 7.63
C SER A 107 16.60 10.80 7.19
N SER A 108 16.34 10.90 5.88
CA SER A 108 14.96 10.75 5.37
C SER A 108 14.38 9.37 5.67
N GLU A 109 15.20 8.33 5.66
CA GLU A 109 14.80 6.94 5.96
C GLU A 109 14.46 6.78 7.45
N ASP A 110 15.35 7.25 8.34
CA ASP A 110 15.13 7.17 9.79
C ASP A 110 13.94 8.01 10.25
N SER A 111 13.64 9.11 9.56
CA SER A 111 12.50 9.96 9.88
C SER A 111 11.15 9.23 9.79
N LEU A 112 11.06 8.14 9.00
CA LEU A 112 9.86 7.30 8.93
C LEU A 112 9.55 6.63 10.27
N HIS A 113 10.57 6.33 11.08
CA HIS A 113 10.37 5.78 12.43
C HIS A 113 9.62 6.76 13.34
N LEU A 114 9.90 8.06 13.24
CA LEU A 114 9.18 9.08 14.01
C LEU A 114 7.74 9.28 13.51
N VAL A 115 7.53 9.20 12.20
CA VAL A 115 6.19 9.26 11.60
C VAL A 115 5.34 8.09 12.08
N GLU A 116 5.87 6.88 12.03
CA GLU A 116 5.23 5.67 12.51
C GLU A 116 4.93 5.74 14.02
N ALA A 117 5.92 6.17 14.81
CA ALA A 117 5.79 6.37 16.26
C ALA A 117 4.56 7.22 16.61
N LEU A 118 4.47 8.43 16.03
CA LEU A 118 3.35 9.32 16.31
C LEU A 118 2.02 8.82 15.75
N SER A 119 2.03 8.15 14.60
CA SER A 119 0.83 7.55 14.03
C SER A 119 0.21 6.49 14.97
N VAL A 120 1.05 5.71 15.63
CA VAL A 120 0.60 4.73 16.64
C VAL A 120 0.08 5.42 17.89
N VAL A 121 0.75 6.48 18.38
CA VAL A 121 0.28 7.25 19.55
C VAL A 121 -1.09 7.88 19.27
N ILE A 122 -1.28 8.48 18.09
CA ILE A 122 -2.55 9.11 17.67
C ILE A 122 -3.71 8.12 17.71
N THR A 123 -3.47 6.86 17.36
CA THR A 123 -4.50 5.81 17.38
C THR A 123 -5.09 5.56 18.77
N THR A 124 -4.39 5.95 19.84
CA THR A 124 -4.86 5.80 21.22
C THR A 124 -5.56 7.04 21.79
N LEU A 125 -5.58 8.14 21.05
CA LEU A 125 -6.20 9.38 21.49
C LEU A 125 -7.73 9.34 21.31
N PRO A 126 -8.49 10.05 22.16
CA PRO A 126 -9.90 10.31 21.89
C PRO A 126 -10.09 10.98 20.52
N GLN A 127 -11.19 10.69 19.83
CA GLN A 127 -11.41 11.07 18.42
C GLN A 127 -11.18 12.57 18.15
N ASP A 128 -11.65 13.46 19.03
CA ASP A 128 -11.47 14.92 18.86
C ASP A 128 -10.00 15.35 18.94
N HIS A 129 -9.23 14.74 19.82
CA HIS A 129 -7.78 15.00 19.94
C HIS A 129 -7.01 14.35 18.79
N ALA A 130 -7.44 13.17 18.35
CA ALA A 130 -6.82 12.44 17.24
C ALA A 130 -6.88 13.24 15.94
N ARG A 131 -7.98 13.94 15.65
CA ARG A 131 -8.10 14.83 14.46
C ARG A 131 -7.02 15.90 14.45
N ARG A 132 -6.93 16.67 15.54
CA ARG A 132 -5.94 17.75 15.67
C ARG A 132 -4.51 17.20 15.63
N ALA A 133 -4.26 16.08 16.29
CA ALA A 133 -2.96 15.44 16.28
C ALA A 133 -2.55 14.94 14.89
N LEU A 134 -3.49 14.37 14.12
CA LEU A 134 -3.25 13.94 12.74
C LEU A 134 -2.90 15.14 11.85
N GLU A 135 -3.63 16.25 11.98
CA GLU A 135 -3.31 17.50 11.27
C GLU A 135 -1.89 17.97 11.59
N LEU A 136 -1.49 18.00 12.86
CA LEU A 136 -0.16 18.44 13.28
C LEU A 136 0.97 17.61 12.65
N ILE A 137 0.77 16.30 12.45
CA ILE A 137 1.80 15.46 11.81
C ILE A 137 1.76 15.53 10.28
N CYS A 138 0.58 15.71 9.67
CA CYS A 138 0.45 15.84 8.22
C CYS A 138 0.96 17.20 7.71
N MET A 139 0.71 18.29 8.45
CA MET A 139 1.02 19.67 8.02
C MET A 139 2.46 19.88 7.54
N PRO A 140 3.53 19.52 8.28
CA PRO A 140 4.90 19.75 7.80
C PRO A 140 5.19 19.00 6.50
N ILE A 141 4.56 17.84 6.28
CA ILE A 141 4.71 17.07 5.05
C ILE A 141 3.99 17.75 3.88
N ILE A 142 2.75 18.19 4.11
CA ILE A 142 1.93 18.86 3.10
C ILE A 142 2.52 20.21 2.73
N ASN A 143 3.02 20.98 3.69
CA ASN A 143 3.67 22.26 3.44
C ASN A 143 4.89 22.09 2.52
N SER A 144 5.75 21.08 2.76
CA SER A 144 6.89 20.81 1.87
C SER A 144 6.45 20.45 0.45
N LEU A 145 5.38 19.65 0.29
CA LEU A 145 4.83 19.35 -1.04
C LEU A 145 4.26 20.62 -1.72
N GLN A 146 3.55 21.45 -0.97
CA GLN A 146 2.97 22.70 -1.48
C GLN A 146 4.05 23.71 -1.86
N GLU A 147 5.13 23.83 -1.10
CA GLU A 147 6.29 24.67 -1.44
C GLU A 147 6.90 24.24 -2.77
N ILE A 148 7.05 22.93 -3.01
CA ILE A 148 7.54 22.40 -4.30
C ILE A 148 6.56 22.74 -5.43
N ILE A 149 5.26 22.57 -5.21
CA ILE A 149 4.22 22.86 -6.21
C ILE A 149 4.18 24.36 -6.54
N GLN A 150 4.34 25.24 -5.56
CA GLN A 150 4.30 26.69 -5.72
C GLN A 150 5.48 27.26 -6.53
N GLN A 151 6.53 26.47 -6.78
CA GLN A 151 7.62 26.85 -7.69
C GLN A 151 7.18 26.88 -9.17
N GLY A 152 5.98 26.38 -9.48
CA GLY A 152 5.38 26.41 -10.80
C GLY A 152 5.45 25.07 -11.52
N GLU A 153 4.61 24.90 -12.54
CA GLU A 153 4.43 23.62 -13.25
C GLU A 153 5.72 23.13 -13.92
N SER A 154 6.47 24.04 -14.57
CA SER A 154 7.74 23.69 -15.23
C SER A 154 8.81 23.24 -14.23
N ALA A 155 8.87 23.88 -13.06
CA ALA A 155 9.77 23.48 -11.99
C ALA A 155 9.37 22.11 -11.43
N LEU A 156 8.08 21.88 -11.16
CA LEU A 156 7.56 20.62 -10.65
C LEU A 156 7.91 19.44 -11.58
N GLN A 157 7.85 19.62 -12.90
CA GLN A 157 8.26 18.60 -13.87
C GLN A 157 9.76 18.27 -13.83
N GLN A 158 10.61 19.15 -13.31
CA GLN A 158 12.06 18.93 -13.23
C GLN A 158 12.52 18.43 -11.85
N VAL A 159 11.64 18.47 -10.84
CA VAL A 159 11.97 18.01 -9.49
C VAL A 159 12.40 16.54 -9.50
N PRO A 160 13.52 16.19 -8.85
CA PRO A 160 13.91 14.79 -8.66
C PRO A 160 12.83 14.03 -7.89
N ALA A 161 12.42 12.86 -8.39
CA ALA A 161 11.35 12.04 -7.78
C ALA A 161 11.52 11.86 -6.26
N ARG A 162 12.76 11.63 -5.80
CA ARG A 162 13.08 11.45 -4.37
C ARG A 162 12.60 12.60 -3.48
N HIS A 163 12.58 13.84 -3.98
CA HIS A 163 12.15 15.00 -3.20
C HIS A 163 10.62 14.97 -2.98
N LEU A 164 9.85 14.36 -3.88
CA LEU A 164 8.42 14.15 -3.70
C LEU A 164 8.17 12.88 -2.87
N THR A 165 8.81 11.76 -3.23
CA THR A 165 8.50 10.45 -2.66
C THR A 165 8.78 10.40 -1.16
N VAL A 166 9.80 11.08 -0.64
CA VAL A 166 10.05 11.14 0.81
C VAL A 166 8.82 11.66 1.57
N HIS A 167 8.18 12.71 1.08
CA HIS A 167 6.98 13.26 1.72
C HIS A 167 5.75 12.36 1.50
N ILE A 168 5.58 11.80 0.32
CA ILE A 168 4.47 10.91 0.00
C ILE A 168 4.55 9.58 0.78
N ASP A 169 5.76 9.05 1.00
CA ASP A 169 6.00 7.83 1.77
C ASP A 169 5.78 8.08 3.28
N ARG A 170 6.05 9.30 3.77
CA ARG A 170 5.64 9.73 5.12
C ARG A 170 4.11 9.73 5.26
N LEU A 171 3.37 10.32 4.31
CA LEU A 171 1.89 10.25 4.30
C LEU A 171 1.39 8.79 4.23
N SER A 172 2.03 7.96 3.42
CA SER A 172 1.73 6.53 3.31
C SER A 172 1.84 5.84 4.67
N THR A 173 2.91 6.17 5.41
CA THR A 173 3.16 5.64 6.76
C THR A 173 2.07 6.07 7.73
N ILE A 174 1.66 7.33 7.69
CA ILE A 174 0.55 7.86 8.51
C ILE A 174 -0.75 7.11 8.21
N PHE A 175 -1.16 7.08 6.93
CA PHE A 175 -2.41 6.43 6.53
C PHE A 175 -2.43 4.93 6.83
N SER A 176 -1.26 4.28 6.81
CA SER A 176 -1.17 2.86 7.14
C SER A 176 -1.25 2.56 8.64
N ASN A 177 -0.79 3.47 9.51
CA ASN A 177 -0.63 3.21 10.95
C ASN A 177 -1.72 3.82 11.82
N VAL A 178 -2.32 4.94 11.42
CA VAL A 178 -3.44 5.53 12.17
C VAL A 178 -4.71 4.70 11.98
N LYS A 179 -5.16 3.97 13.00
CA LYS A 179 -6.31 3.04 12.91
C LYS A 179 -7.65 3.70 13.23
N LEU A 180 -7.88 4.91 12.71
CA LEU A 180 -9.08 5.71 12.92
C LEU A 180 -9.67 6.12 11.55
N PRO A 181 -10.54 5.27 10.93
CA PRO A 181 -10.98 5.43 9.54
C PRO A 181 -11.56 6.80 9.20
N GLU A 182 -12.45 7.34 10.04
CA GLU A 182 -13.08 8.65 9.83
C GLU A 182 -12.07 9.79 9.88
N VAL A 183 -11.15 9.75 10.86
CA VAL A 183 -10.13 10.78 11.04
C VAL A 183 -9.14 10.78 9.86
N VAL A 184 -8.73 9.60 9.39
CA VAL A 184 -7.87 9.48 8.21
C VAL A 184 -8.61 9.92 6.95
N ALA A 185 -9.90 9.61 6.81
CA ALA A 185 -10.70 10.02 5.66
C ALA A 185 -10.85 11.54 5.56
N GLU A 186 -11.06 12.23 6.69
CA GLU A 186 -11.10 13.70 6.75
C GLU A 186 -9.76 14.31 6.26
N ALA A 187 -8.62 13.76 6.71
CA ALA A 187 -7.30 14.21 6.27
C ALA A 187 -7.06 13.92 4.77
N VAL A 188 -7.41 12.74 4.29
CA VAL A 188 -7.29 12.37 2.87
C VAL A 188 -8.11 13.31 1.99
N ASN A 189 -9.36 13.61 2.39
CA ASN A 189 -10.21 14.55 1.66
C ASN A 189 -9.59 15.96 1.63
N ARG A 190 -9.11 16.44 2.78
CA ARG A 190 -8.48 17.77 2.88
C ARG A 190 -7.22 17.90 2.01
N TYR A 191 -6.38 16.87 1.95
CA TYR A 191 -5.09 16.94 1.28
C TYR A 191 -5.10 16.38 -0.15
N TRP A 192 -6.21 15.77 -0.58
CA TRP A 192 -6.39 15.28 -1.94
C TRP A 192 -6.04 16.30 -3.03
N PRO A 193 -6.44 17.60 -2.95
CA PRO A 193 -6.07 18.58 -3.97
C PRO A 193 -4.56 18.72 -4.17
N THR A 194 -3.76 18.65 -3.11
CA THR A 194 -2.29 18.71 -3.19
C THR A 194 -1.73 17.46 -3.88
N LEU A 195 -2.24 16.27 -3.52
CA LEU A 195 -1.81 15.01 -4.17
C LEU A 195 -2.23 14.96 -5.64
N LYS A 196 -3.43 15.48 -5.96
CA LYS A 196 -3.93 15.56 -7.33
C LYS A 196 -3.04 16.40 -8.24
N ILE A 197 -2.55 17.56 -7.78
CA ILE A 197 -1.63 18.37 -8.59
C ILE A 197 -0.38 17.56 -8.97
N ILE A 198 0.13 16.71 -8.06
CA ILE A 198 1.28 15.85 -8.35
C ILE A 198 0.88 14.73 -9.33
N PHE A 199 -0.29 14.12 -9.20
CA PHE A 199 -0.83 13.19 -10.20
C PHE A 199 -0.81 13.82 -11.60
N ASP A 200 -1.38 15.01 -11.74
CA ASP A 200 -1.56 15.69 -13.03
C ASP A 200 -0.23 16.03 -13.71
N HIS A 201 0.79 16.46 -12.94
CA HIS A 201 2.05 16.97 -13.49
C HIS A 201 3.20 15.96 -13.51
N ARG A 202 3.08 14.85 -12.77
CA ARG A 202 4.14 13.84 -12.62
C ARG A 202 3.73 12.45 -13.10
N ALA A 203 2.60 12.30 -13.79
CA ALA A 203 2.10 11.00 -14.24
C ALA A 203 3.08 10.21 -15.14
N TRP A 204 4.02 10.91 -15.79
CA TRP A 204 5.10 10.29 -16.58
C TRP A 204 6.20 9.64 -15.71
N ASP A 205 6.35 10.05 -14.44
CA ASP A 205 7.44 9.62 -13.56
C ASP A 205 7.01 8.44 -12.68
N THR A 206 7.42 7.24 -13.10
CA THR A 206 7.04 5.96 -12.48
C THR A 206 7.32 5.92 -10.98
N ARG A 207 8.48 6.43 -10.53
CA ARG A 207 8.86 6.37 -9.11
C ARG A 207 7.91 7.22 -8.23
N THR A 208 7.51 8.39 -8.72
CA THR A 208 6.56 9.26 -8.01
C THR A 208 5.16 8.65 -8.01
N MET A 209 4.71 8.13 -9.16
CA MET A 209 3.39 7.49 -9.26
C MET A 209 3.28 6.23 -8.39
N GLU A 210 4.33 5.41 -8.30
CA GLU A 210 4.40 4.27 -7.39
C GLU A 210 4.21 4.68 -5.92
N SER A 211 4.87 5.76 -5.49
CA SER A 211 4.72 6.30 -4.14
C SER A 211 3.31 6.86 -3.89
N LEU A 212 2.76 7.63 -4.84
CA LEU A 212 1.40 8.16 -4.72
C LEU A 212 0.35 7.06 -4.68
N CYS A 213 0.39 6.10 -5.61
CA CYS A 213 -0.54 4.99 -5.64
C CYS A 213 -0.43 4.12 -4.38
N ARG A 214 0.77 3.96 -3.80
CA ARG A 214 0.97 3.28 -2.52
C ARG A 214 0.35 4.04 -1.35
N SER A 215 0.48 5.37 -1.33
CA SER A 215 -0.18 6.23 -0.34
C SER A 215 -1.70 6.11 -0.43
N CYS A 216 -2.26 6.23 -1.63
CA CYS A 216 -3.68 6.05 -1.91
C CYS A 216 -4.18 4.66 -1.51
N LYS A 217 -3.40 3.60 -1.77
CA LYS A 217 -3.74 2.23 -1.33
C LYS A 217 -3.89 2.17 0.20
N PHE A 218 -2.96 2.76 0.95
CA PHE A 218 -3.06 2.75 2.41
C PHE A 218 -4.23 3.58 2.90
N ALA A 219 -4.50 4.74 2.29
CA ALA A 219 -5.70 5.52 2.56
C ALA A 219 -6.97 4.70 2.30
N VAL A 220 -7.11 4.05 1.15
CA VAL A 220 -8.26 3.20 0.79
C VAL A 220 -8.45 2.07 1.80
N ARG A 221 -7.39 1.36 2.16
CA ARG A 221 -7.45 0.23 3.11
C ARG A 221 -7.84 0.67 4.51
N THR A 222 -7.38 1.83 4.95
CA THR A 222 -7.66 2.34 6.31
C THR A 222 -9.02 3.01 6.41
N CYS A 223 -9.37 3.85 5.44
CA CYS A 223 -10.63 4.60 5.45
C CYS A 223 -11.84 3.72 5.13
N GLY A 224 -11.69 2.74 4.22
CA GLY A 224 -12.82 1.94 3.73
C GLY A 224 -13.98 2.83 3.30
N ARG A 225 -15.20 2.49 3.72
CA ARG A 225 -16.42 3.23 3.41
C ARG A 225 -16.41 4.69 3.89
N SER A 226 -15.59 5.04 4.89
CA SER A 226 -15.49 6.42 5.38
C SER A 226 -14.82 7.38 4.39
N MET A 227 -14.17 6.87 3.32
CA MET A 227 -13.47 7.69 2.32
C MET A 227 -14.39 8.65 1.55
N GLY A 228 -15.70 8.44 1.58
CA GLY A 228 -16.70 9.37 1.05
C GLY A 228 -16.53 9.69 -0.43
N ILE A 229 -16.68 10.96 -0.82
CA ILE A 229 -16.63 11.41 -2.22
C ILE A 229 -15.24 11.35 -2.86
N THR A 230 -14.16 11.34 -2.05
CA THR A 230 -12.78 11.39 -2.55
C THR A 230 -12.42 10.17 -3.38
N ILE A 231 -13.03 9.01 -3.11
CA ILE A 231 -12.81 7.80 -3.90
C ILE A 231 -13.22 7.99 -5.37
N GLY A 232 -14.36 8.64 -5.63
CA GLY A 232 -14.84 8.87 -6.99
C GLY A 232 -13.90 9.78 -7.78
N ALA A 233 -13.43 10.86 -7.15
CA ALA A 233 -12.46 11.78 -7.75
C ALA A 233 -11.12 11.08 -8.03
N MET A 234 -10.63 10.26 -7.10
CA MET A 234 -9.41 9.48 -7.28
C MET A 234 -9.51 8.51 -8.44
N LEU A 235 -10.62 7.78 -8.57
CA LEU A 235 -10.81 6.80 -9.64
C LEU A 235 -10.93 7.46 -11.01
N LEU A 236 -11.60 8.62 -11.10
CA LEU A 236 -11.69 9.42 -12.32
C LEU A 236 -10.31 9.91 -12.78
N GLU A 237 -9.43 10.26 -11.84
CA GLU A 237 -8.06 10.66 -12.15
C GLU A 237 -7.24 9.48 -12.68
N ILE A 238 -7.28 8.35 -11.97
CA ILE A 238 -6.54 7.13 -12.31
C ILE A 238 -6.89 6.64 -13.72
N GLN A 239 -8.17 6.59 -14.08
CA GLN A 239 -8.58 6.14 -15.41
C GLN A 239 -8.06 7.06 -16.52
N THR A 240 -8.07 8.38 -16.29
CA THR A 240 -7.63 9.38 -17.27
C THR A 240 -6.12 9.30 -17.48
N LEU A 241 -5.35 9.25 -16.39
CA LEU A 241 -3.89 9.21 -16.45
C LEU A 241 -3.36 7.87 -16.97
N TYR A 242 -4.03 6.76 -16.67
CA TYR A 242 -3.62 5.45 -17.18
C TYR A 242 -3.68 5.39 -18.71
N GLN A 243 -4.72 5.98 -19.33
CA GLN A 243 -4.84 6.03 -20.78
C GLN A 243 -3.70 6.83 -21.46
N GLN A 244 -3.12 7.79 -20.74
CA GLN A 244 -2.06 8.66 -21.25
C GLN A 244 -0.66 8.11 -20.98
N HIS A 245 -0.43 7.53 -19.79
CA HIS A 245 0.90 7.22 -19.30
C HIS A 245 1.18 5.73 -19.10
N ASN A 246 0.17 4.85 -19.13
CA ASN A 246 0.32 3.40 -19.02
C ASN A 246 1.07 2.91 -17.77
N GLN A 247 1.03 3.64 -16.65
CA GLN A 247 1.71 3.20 -15.42
C GLN A 247 0.95 2.02 -14.78
N SER A 248 1.62 0.90 -14.52
CA SER A 248 0.96 -0.31 -13.98
C SER A 248 0.38 -0.08 -12.58
N CYS A 249 0.98 0.80 -11.78
CA CYS A 249 0.54 1.14 -10.43
C CYS A 249 -0.92 1.64 -10.36
N PHE A 250 -1.46 2.18 -11.45
CA PHE A 250 -2.88 2.55 -11.58
C PHE A 250 -3.80 1.32 -11.60
N LEU A 251 -3.41 0.26 -12.29
CA LEU A 251 -4.11 -1.03 -12.28
C LEU A 251 -4.03 -1.67 -10.90
N TYR A 252 -2.84 -1.65 -10.28
CA TYR A 252 -2.64 -2.17 -8.93
C TYR A 252 -3.52 -1.45 -7.89
N LEU A 253 -3.53 -0.12 -7.89
CA LEU A 253 -4.39 0.66 -6.99
C LEU A 253 -5.87 0.37 -7.23
N SER A 254 -6.29 0.27 -8.49
CA SER A 254 -7.66 -0.12 -8.84
C SER A 254 -8.02 -1.50 -8.28
N SER A 255 -7.09 -2.44 -8.30
CA SER A 255 -7.30 -3.78 -7.71
C SER A 255 -7.54 -3.71 -6.20
N GLU A 256 -6.88 -2.79 -5.51
CA GLU A 256 -7.04 -2.55 -4.07
C GLU A 256 -8.36 -1.85 -3.75
N VAL A 257 -8.81 -0.92 -4.61
CA VAL A 257 -10.14 -0.34 -4.51
C VAL A 257 -11.22 -1.40 -4.68
N ILE A 258 -11.11 -2.28 -5.68
CA ILE A 258 -12.08 -3.35 -5.93
C ILE A 258 -12.21 -4.31 -4.74
N LYS A 259 -11.10 -4.62 -4.05
CA LYS A 259 -11.16 -5.46 -2.82
C LYS A 259 -11.99 -4.85 -1.70
N ILE A 260 -12.02 -3.52 -1.60
CA ILE A 260 -12.68 -2.80 -0.50
C ILE A 260 -14.11 -2.42 -0.87
N PHE A 261 -14.33 -1.97 -2.11
CA PHE A 261 -15.59 -1.38 -2.57
C PHE A 261 -16.33 -2.21 -3.63
N GLY A 262 -15.76 -3.32 -4.11
CA GLY A 262 -16.35 -4.12 -5.19
C GLY A 262 -17.77 -4.61 -4.90
N SER A 263 -18.05 -4.95 -3.65
CA SER A 263 -19.37 -5.40 -3.21
C SER A 263 -20.27 -4.26 -2.71
N ASP A 264 -19.85 -3.00 -2.85
CA ASP A 264 -20.62 -1.84 -2.40
C ASP A 264 -21.49 -1.30 -3.55
N PRO A 265 -22.84 -1.39 -3.44
CA PRO A 265 -23.74 -0.94 -4.51
C PRO A 265 -23.64 0.55 -4.80
N SER A 266 -23.26 1.38 -3.82
CA SER A 266 -23.07 2.81 -4.02
C SER A 266 -21.89 3.12 -4.96
N CYS A 267 -20.96 2.17 -5.07
CA CYS A 267 -19.75 2.27 -5.88
C CYS A 267 -19.89 1.67 -7.28
N ALA A 268 -20.95 0.90 -7.53
CA ALA A 268 -21.08 0.04 -8.70
C ALA A 268 -20.93 0.77 -10.03
N SER A 269 -21.51 1.97 -10.16
CA SER A 269 -21.51 2.74 -11.42
C SER A 269 -20.10 3.16 -11.84
N TYR A 270 -19.35 3.82 -10.95
CA TYR A 270 -18.01 4.28 -11.27
C TYR A 270 -16.99 3.14 -11.30
N LEU A 271 -17.17 2.07 -10.51
CA LEU A 271 -16.32 0.88 -10.62
C LEU A 271 -16.52 0.17 -11.97
N THR A 272 -17.75 0.11 -12.48
CA THR A 272 -18.03 -0.41 -13.82
C THR A 272 -17.30 0.41 -14.89
N CYS A 273 -17.40 1.75 -14.82
CA CYS A 273 -16.69 2.65 -15.74
C CYS A 273 -15.16 2.46 -15.67
N LEU A 274 -14.61 2.36 -14.47
CA LEU A 274 -13.18 2.13 -14.22
C LEU A 274 -12.72 0.81 -14.86
N ILE A 275 -13.39 -0.30 -14.52
CA ILE A 275 -13.11 -1.64 -15.07
C ILE A 275 -13.12 -1.59 -16.60
N GLN A 276 -14.15 -0.96 -17.16
CA GLN A 276 -14.30 -0.88 -18.61
C GLN A 276 -13.18 -0.09 -19.27
N THR A 277 -12.83 1.06 -18.70
CA THR A 277 -11.81 1.96 -19.24
C THR A 277 -10.42 1.32 -19.19
N LEU A 278 -10.04 0.78 -18.02
CA LEU A 278 -8.72 0.20 -17.79
C LEU A 278 -8.48 -1.05 -18.65
N PHE A 279 -9.44 -1.98 -18.70
CA PHE A 279 -9.27 -3.20 -19.48
C PHE A 279 -9.33 -2.96 -20.98
N ASN A 280 -10.22 -2.08 -21.48
CA ASN A 280 -10.23 -1.76 -22.91
C ASN A 280 -8.90 -1.19 -23.39
N HIS A 281 -8.29 -0.32 -22.59
CA HIS A 281 -6.96 0.23 -22.89
C HIS A 281 -5.88 -0.85 -22.82
N THR A 282 -5.86 -1.64 -21.74
CA THR A 282 -4.83 -2.65 -21.52
C THR A 282 -4.84 -3.77 -22.58
N ILE A 283 -6.02 -4.21 -23.02
CA ILE A 283 -6.16 -5.20 -24.10
C ILE A 283 -5.54 -4.67 -25.41
N GLN A 284 -5.57 -3.36 -25.66
CA GLN A 284 -4.92 -2.78 -26.83
C GLN A 284 -3.40 -2.75 -26.69
N LEU A 285 -2.88 -2.62 -25.46
CA LEU A 285 -1.45 -2.66 -25.15
C LEU A 285 -0.87 -4.08 -25.18
N LEU A 286 -1.67 -5.10 -24.84
CA LEU A 286 -1.24 -6.49 -24.66
C LEU A 286 -1.87 -7.42 -25.70
N ARG A 287 -1.43 -7.31 -26.96
CA ARG A 287 -1.98 -8.11 -28.07
C ARG A 287 -1.17 -9.34 -28.39
N THR A 288 0.16 -9.25 -28.25
CA THR A 288 1.10 -10.29 -28.63
C THR A 288 2.00 -10.66 -27.46
N ILE A 289 2.58 -11.85 -27.50
CA ILE A 289 3.54 -12.29 -26.47
C ILE A 289 4.74 -11.33 -26.32
N GLN A 290 5.11 -10.61 -27.39
CA GLN A 290 6.16 -9.59 -27.36
C GLN A 290 5.73 -8.38 -26.53
N ASP A 291 4.47 -7.94 -26.66
CA ASP A 291 3.93 -6.84 -25.84
C ASP A 291 3.92 -7.19 -24.35
N PHE A 292 3.51 -8.41 -24.03
CA PHE A 292 3.55 -8.97 -22.68
C PHE A 292 4.97 -8.97 -22.12
N THR A 293 5.95 -9.42 -22.91
CA THR A 293 7.35 -9.45 -22.50
C THR A 293 7.94 -8.05 -22.33
N ALA A 294 7.49 -7.07 -23.13
CA ALA A 294 7.92 -5.68 -23.04
C ALA A 294 7.29 -4.94 -21.84
N ARG A 295 6.11 -5.38 -21.37
CA ARG A 295 5.34 -4.73 -20.30
C ARG A 295 4.81 -5.74 -19.27
N PRO A 296 5.72 -6.49 -18.60
CA PRO A 296 5.33 -7.56 -17.70
C PRO A 296 4.64 -7.05 -16.42
N ASP A 297 4.95 -5.84 -15.99
CA ASP A 297 4.31 -5.11 -14.89
C ASP A 297 2.84 -4.80 -15.17
N ILE A 298 2.53 -4.26 -16.36
CA ILE A 298 1.15 -4.03 -16.81
C ILE A 298 0.39 -5.36 -16.90
N ALA A 299 1.02 -6.40 -17.44
CA ALA A 299 0.40 -7.72 -17.51
C ALA A 299 0.08 -8.27 -16.10
N ASP A 300 1.04 -8.19 -15.17
CA ASP A 300 0.84 -8.63 -13.79
C ASP A 300 -0.33 -7.90 -13.13
N ASP A 301 -0.29 -6.56 -13.08
CA ASP A 301 -1.29 -5.76 -12.40
C ASP A 301 -2.68 -5.82 -13.08
N CYS A 302 -2.73 -6.00 -14.41
CA CYS A 302 -3.97 -6.19 -15.15
C CYS A 302 -4.68 -7.47 -14.74
N PHE A 303 -3.96 -8.60 -14.73
CA PHE A 303 -4.58 -9.88 -14.39
C PHE A 303 -4.77 -10.06 -12.89
N LEU A 304 -3.99 -9.36 -12.06
CA LEU A 304 -4.31 -9.17 -10.65
C LEU A 304 -5.66 -8.44 -10.49
N LEU A 305 -5.86 -7.31 -11.17
CA LEU A 305 -7.14 -6.58 -11.16
C LEU A 305 -8.29 -7.46 -11.67
N ALA A 306 -8.10 -8.19 -12.76
CA ALA A 306 -9.10 -9.10 -13.32
C ALA A 306 -9.52 -10.19 -12.31
N SER A 307 -8.54 -10.80 -11.65
CA SER A 307 -8.77 -11.76 -10.56
C SER A 307 -9.51 -11.12 -9.36
N ARG A 308 -9.29 -9.83 -9.06
CA ARG A 308 -10.08 -9.12 -8.05
C ARG A 308 -11.51 -8.86 -8.52
N CYS A 309 -11.73 -8.47 -9.77
CA CYS A 309 -13.08 -8.29 -10.31
C CYS A 309 -13.91 -9.58 -10.22
N ILE A 310 -13.32 -10.73 -10.57
CA ILE A 310 -13.97 -12.05 -10.45
C ILE A 310 -14.37 -12.36 -9.00
N ARG A 311 -13.51 -12.03 -8.02
CA ARG A 311 -13.71 -12.39 -6.61
C ARG A 311 -14.60 -11.44 -5.83
N TYR A 312 -14.59 -10.14 -6.14
CA TYR A 312 -15.23 -9.12 -5.30
C TYR A 312 -16.41 -8.41 -5.98
N CYS A 313 -16.47 -8.40 -7.31
CA CYS A 313 -17.55 -7.75 -8.04
C CYS A 313 -17.88 -8.42 -9.40
N PRO A 314 -18.12 -9.74 -9.43
CA PRO A 314 -18.33 -10.45 -10.68
C PRO A 314 -19.51 -9.91 -11.50
N ASP A 315 -20.54 -9.35 -10.85
CA ASP A 315 -21.69 -8.70 -11.51
C ASP A 315 -21.30 -7.50 -12.37
N LEU A 316 -20.24 -6.78 -12.01
CA LEU A 316 -19.79 -5.59 -12.74
C LEU A 316 -18.87 -5.93 -13.92
N PHE A 317 -18.42 -7.19 -14.01
CA PHE A 317 -17.36 -7.60 -14.94
C PHE A 317 -17.77 -8.75 -15.85
N VAL A 318 -18.22 -9.88 -15.28
CA VAL A 318 -18.47 -11.12 -16.03
C VAL A 318 -19.54 -10.97 -17.11
N PRO A 319 -20.67 -10.26 -16.89
CA PRO A 319 -21.68 -10.05 -17.93
C PRO A 319 -21.26 -9.10 -19.07
N THR A 320 -20.11 -8.45 -18.97
CA THR A 320 -19.68 -7.43 -19.94
C THR A 320 -18.93 -8.03 -21.13
N GLU A 321 -18.93 -7.35 -22.28
CA GLU A 321 -18.18 -7.75 -23.47
C GLU A 321 -16.64 -7.75 -23.27
N ILE A 322 -16.17 -7.14 -22.18
CA ILE A 322 -14.74 -7.08 -21.86
C ILE A 322 -14.24 -8.41 -21.34
N PHE A 323 -15.07 -9.14 -20.60
CA PHE A 323 -14.68 -10.42 -20.02
C PHE A 323 -14.16 -11.42 -21.08
N PRO A 324 -14.89 -11.74 -22.16
CA PRO A 324 -14.37 -12.65 -23.19
C PRO A 324 -13.10 -12.12 -23.88
N ARG A 325 -13.01 -10.81 -24.11
CA ARG A 325 -11.82 -10.18 -24.72
C ARG A 325 -10.60 -10.27 -23.81
N LEU A 326 -10.79 -10.19 -22.49
CA LEU A 326 -9.71 -10.34 -21.51
C LEU A 326 -9.28 -11.80 -21.37
N VAL A 327 -10.18 -12.77 -21.54
CA VAL A 327 -9.83 -14.19 -21.64
C VAL A 327 -8.97 -14.44 -22.89
N ASP A 328 -9.31 -13.84 -24.04
CA ASP A 328 -8.47 -13.92 -25.24
C ASP A 328 -7.07 -13.30 -25.03
N CYS A 329 -7.02 -12.14 -24.38
CA CYS A 329 -5.78 -11.48 -24.00
C CYS A 329 -4.93 -12.35 -23.06
N ALA A 330 -5.55 -12.99 -22.06
CA ALA A 330 -4.89 -13.94 -21.15
C ALA A 330 -4.24 -15.10 -21.92
N MET A 331 -4.98 -15.68 -22.88
CA MET A 331 -4.50 -16.79 -23.71
C MET A 331 -3.32 -16.40 -24.60
N ALA A 332 -3.29 -15.15 -25.10
CA ALA A 332 -2.17 -14.63 -25.88
C ALA A 332 -0.88 -14.46 -25.05
N GLY A 333 -1.02 -14.18 -23.75
CA GLY A 333 0.11 -13.84 -22.86
C GLY A 333 0.55 -14.89 -21.86
N VAL A 334 -0.23 -15.94 -21.59
CA VAL A 334 0.00 -16.90 -20.50
C VAL A 334 1.36 -17.63 -20.56
N THR A 335 1.97 -17.72 -21.74
CA THR A 335 3.32 -18.32 -21.94
C THR A 335 4.46 -17.33 -21.71
N ILE A 336 4.18 -16.14 -21.18
CA ILE A 336 5.17 -15.11 -20.87
C ILE A 336 6.26 -15.66 -19.93
N GLN A 337 7.52 -15.38 -20.26
CA GLN A 337 8.69 -15.75 -19.45
C GLN A 337 8.96 -14.73 -18.32
N HIS A 338 7.89 -14.22 -17.70
CA HIS A 338 7.96 -13.35 -16.53
C HIS A 338 7.12 -13.93 -15.43
N ARG A 339 7.75 -14.18 -14.28
CA ARG A 339 7.18 -15.11 -13.32
C ARG A 339 5.89 -14.56 -12.70
N GLU A 340 5.86 -13.33 -12.18
CA GLU A 340 4.67 -12.82 -11.47
C GLU A 340 3.50 -12.54 -12.44
N ALA A 341 3.78 -11.93 -13.60
CA ALA A 341 2.81 -11.80 -14.69
C ALA A 341 2.15 -13.13 -15.11
N CYS A 342 2.93 -14.18 -15.35
CA CYS A 342 2.40 -15.50 -15.70
C CYS A 342 1.52 -16.07 -14.57
N LYS A 343 1.94 -15.91 -13.31
CA LYS A 343 1.11 -16.29 -12.15
C LYS A 343 -0.22 -15.56 -12.13
N SER A 344 -0.23 -14.25 -12.33
CA SER A 344 -1.45 -13.44 -12.32
C SER A 344 -2.40 -13.84 -13.44
N ILE A 345 -1.89 -14.12 -14.66
CA ILE A 345 -2.69 -14.64 -15.77
C ILE A 345 -3.32 -16.00 -15.41
N LEU A 346 -2.50 -16.94 -14.91
CA LEU A 346 -2.97 -18.27 -14.50
C LEU A 346 -3.99 -18.19 -13.36
N CYS A 347 -3.77 -17.30 -12.38
CA CYS A 347 -4.71 -17.05 -11.28
C CYS A 347 -6.04 -16.51 -11.79
N PHE A 348 -6.05 -15.53 -12.71
CA PHE A 348 -7.29 -15.01 -13.30
C PHE A 348 -8.11 -16.10 -14.01
N LEU A 349 -7.45 -16.90 -14.87
CA LEU A 349 -8.12 -18.01 -15.55
C LEU A 349 -8.66 -19.02 -14.53
N SER A 350 -7.87 -19.33 -13.51
CA SER A 350 -8.24 -20.28 -12.47
C SER A 350 -9.40 -19.76 -11.62
N ASP A 351 -9.45 -18.46 -11.29
CA ASP A 351 -10.53 -17.84 -10.52
C ASP A 351 -11.85 -17.82 -11.29
N THR A 352 -11.78 -17.70 -12.62
CA THR A 352 -12.96 -17.79 -13.50
C THR A 352 -13.64 -19.16 -13.37
N PHE A 353 -12.85 -20.25 -13.34
CA PHE A 353 -13.37 -21.60 -13.15
C PHE A 353 -13.87 -21.86 -11.74
N ASP A 354 -13.24 -21.25 -10.72
CA ASP A 354 -13.71 -21.35 -9.34
C ASP A 354 -15.04 -20.64 -9.16
N LEU A 355 -15.20 -19.44 -9.72
CA LEU A 355 -16.46 -18.68 -9.68
C LEU A 355 -17.61 -19.51 -10.25
N ALA A 356 -17.42 -20.07 -11.45
CA ALA A 356 -18.47 -20.85 -12.13
C ALA A 356 -18.89 -22.14 -11.38
N LYS A 357 -18.08 -22.62 -10.42
CA LYS A 357 -18.40 -23.76 -9.54
C LYS A 357 -18.95 -23.35 -8.19
N SER A 358 -18.67 -22.14 -7.74
CA SER A 358 -19.12 -21.65 -6.44
C SER A 358 -20.65 -21.52 -6.44
N PRO A 359 -21.33 -21.76 -5.30
CA PRO A 359 -22.78 -21.54 -5.19
C PRO A 359 -23.18 -20.11 -5.55
N GLU A 360 -22.36 -19.13 -5.18
CA GLU A 360 -22.59 -17.69 -5.45
C GLU A 360 -22.43 -17.35 -6.94
N GLY A 361 -21.66 -18.13 -7.68
CA GLY A 361 -21.36 -17.92 -9.09
C GLY A 361 -22.16 -18.80 -10.06
N GLU A 362 -23.13 -19.57 -9.57
CA GLU A 362 -24.00 -20.42 -10.41
C GLU A 362 -24.68 -19.60 -11.52
N LYS A 363 -25.10 -18.37 -11.23
CA LYS A 363 -25.68 -17.43 -12.20
C LYS A 363 -24.76 -17.06 -13.37
N TYR A 364 -23.44 -17.20 -13.23
CA TYR A 364 -22.48 -16.91 -14.30
C TYR A 364 -22.05 -18.14 -15.07
N ARG A 365 -22.41 -19.34 -14.58
CA ARG A 365 -21.90 -20.61 -15.10
C ARG A 365 -22.18 -20.77 -16.59
N ASP A 366 -23.38 -20.47 -17.06
CA ASP A 366 -23.75 -20.60 -18.48
C ASP A 366 -23.00 -19.63 -19.38
N LEU A 367 -22.79 -18.40 -18.90
CA LEU A 367 -22.04 -17.39 -19.64
C LEU A 367 -20.55 -17.78 -19.71
N ILE A 368 -19.96 -18.18 -18.60
CA ILE A 368 -18.57 -18.65 -18.53
C ILE A 368 -18.41 -19.91 -19.38
N ASN A 369 -19.35 -20.86 -19.31
CA ASN A 369 -19.39 -22.06 -20.16
C ASN A 369 -19.32 -21.66 -21.63
N THR A 370 -20.21 -20.77 -22.08
CA THR A 370 -20.27 -20.36 -23.49
C THR A 370 -18.95 -19.75 -23.95
N ILE A 371 -18.36 -18.86 -23.15
CA ILE A 371 -17.10 -18.18 -23.46
C ILE A 371 -15.92 -19.16 -23.47
N VAL A 372 -15.83 -20.04 -22.47
CA VAL A 372 -14.73 -20.99 -22.33
C VAL A 372 -14.82 -22.10 -23.38
N LEU A 373 -16.02 -22.63 -23.68
CA LEU A 373 -16.20 -23.71 -24.66
C LEU A 373 -15.68 -23.30 -26.04
N GLN A 374 -15.95 -22.06 -26.46
CA GLN A 374 -15.42 -21.49 -27.70
C GLN A 374 -13.88 -21.44 -27.74
N ARG A 375 -13.23 -21.39 -26.56
CA ARG A 375 -11.79 -21.26 -26.38
C ARG A 375 -11.12 -22.56 -25.91
N GLY A 376 -11.90 -23.61 -25.67
CA GLY A 376 -11.47 -24.81 -24.96
C GLY A 376 -10.29 -25.53 -25.63
N ALA A 377 -10.34 -25.68 -26.96
CA ALA A 377 -9.26 -26.33 -27.72
C ALA A 377 -7.93 -25.55 -27.60
N THR A 378 -7.98 -24.22 -27.68
CA THR A 378 -6.80 -23.36 -27.57
C THR A 378 -6.26 -23.36 -26.14
N LEU A 379 -7.13 -23.24 -25.13
CA LEU A 379 -6.75 -23.36 -23.72
C LEU A 379 -6.08 -24.71 -23.42
N ALA A 380 -6.65 -25.82 -23.92
CA ALA A 380 -6.06 -27.15 -23.76
C ALA A 380 -4.66 -27.25 -24.39
N ARG A 381 -4.49 -26.75 -25.61
CA ARG A 381 -3.17 -26.70 -26.28
C ARG A 381 -2.15 -25.88 -25.47
N ILE A 382 -2.56 -24.72 -24.98
CA ILE A 382 -1.72 -23.85 -24.16
C ILE A 382 -1.30 -24.55 -22.87
N MET A 383 -2.23 -25.21 -22.18
CA MET A 383 -1.92 -25.93 -20.94
C MET A 383 -0.97 -27.10 -21.18
N ILE A 384 -1.18 -27.89 -22.23
CA ILE A 384 -0.27 -28.97 -22.62
C ILE A 384 1.12 -28.41 -22.97
N ALA A 385 1.19 -27.35 -23.77
CA ALA A 385 2.46 -26.69 -24.09
C ALA A 385 3.17 -26.21 -22.82
N SER A 386 2.43 -25.60 -21.89
CA SER A 386 2.95 -25.12 -20.60
C SER A 386 3.52 -26.25 -19.75
N LEU A 387 2.83 -27.40 -19.68
CA LEU A 387 3.31 -28.60 -18.97
C LEU A 387 4.51 -29.27 -19.64
N THR A 388 4.63 -29.16 -20.96
CA THR A 388 5.67 -29.83 -21.76
C THR A 388 6.91 -28.98 -22.04
N GLY A 389 6.98 -27.76 -21.48
CA GLY A 389 8.19 -26.94 -21.47
C GLY A 389 8.06 -25.53 -22.03
N ALA A 390 6.85 -25.08 -22.41
CA ALA A 390 6.63 -23.67 -22.77
C ALA A 390 6.74 -22.73 -21.56
N LEU A 391 6.60 -23.25 -20.33
CA LEU A 391 6.87 -22.53 -19.10
C LEU A 391 7.95 -23.23 -18.27
N PRO A 392 8.75 -22.49 -17.46
CA PRO A 392 9.73 -23.07 -16.56
C PRO A 392 9.09 -23.98 -15.51
N SER A 393 9.85 -24.97 -15.01
CA SER A 393 9.37 -25.94 -14.00
C SER A 393 8.79 -25.29 -12.74
N GLY A 394 9.33 -24.13 -12.34
CA GLY A 394 8.81 -23.32 -11.23
C GLY A 394 7.42 -22.70 -11.43
N ARG A 395 6.74 -22.98 -12.56
CA ARG A 395 5.36 -22.58 -12.87
C ARG A 395 4.39 -23.76 -12.99
N LEU A 396 4.90 -25.00 -12.88
CA LEU A 396 4.08 -26.18 -13.12
C LEU A 396 2.96 -26.34 -12.08
N GLU A 397 3.17 -25.91 -10.84
CA GLU A 397 2.14 -25.99 -9.81
C GLU A 397 0.90 -25.16 -10.19
N GLU A 398 1.09 -23.92 -10.62
CA GLU A 398 0.00 -23.04 -11.05
C GLU A 398 -0.70 -23.56 -12.30
N VAL A 399 0.06 -24.11 -13.27
CA VAL A 399 -0.49 -24.74 -14.47
C VAL A 399 -1.31 -25.98 -14.11
N CYS A 400 -0.80 -26.84 -13.22
CA CYS A 400 -1.53 -28.02 -12.75
C CYS A 400 -2.83 -27.63 -12.04
N ARG A 401 -2.81 -26.54 -11.25
CA ARG A 401 -4.00 -26.01 -10.57
C ARG A 401 -5.06 -25.56 -11.59
N LEU A 402 -4.66 -24.86 -12.65
CA LEU A 402 -5.56 -24.48 -13.75
C LEU A 402 -6.14 -25.71 -14.45
N VAL A 403 -5.29 -26.68 -14.82
CA VAL A 403 -5.72 -27.93 -15.47
C VAL A 403 -6.74 -28.68 -14.62
N ALA A 404 -6.47 -28.83 -13.32
CA ALA A 404 -7.39 -29.47 -12.38
C ALA A 404 -8.75 -28.74 -12.34
N ARG A 405 -8.74 -27.40 -12.31
CA ARG A 405 -9.98 -26.60 -12.30
C ARG A 405 -10.76 -26.74 -13.60
N VAL A 406 -10.10 -26.76 -14.76
CA VAL A 406 -10.72 -27.01 -16.07
C VAL A 406 -11.33 -28.41 -16.13
N LEU A 407 -10.58 -29.44 -15.74
CA LEU A 407 -11.08 -30.82 -15.73
C LEU A 407 -12.28 -30.94 -14.81
N LEU A 408 -12.19 -30.43 -13.58
CA LEU A 408 -13.33 -30.42 -12.67
C LEU A 408 -14.51 -29.62 -13.23
N PHE A 409 -14.28 -28.61 -14.06
CA PHE A 409 -15.37 -27.80 -14.65
C PHE A 409 -16.10 -28.56 -15.76
N ILE A 410 -15.36 -29.30 -16.58
CA ILE A 410 -15.89 -30.13 -17.67
C ILE A 410 -16.55 -31.41 -17.11
N TYR A 411 -15.88 -32.08 -16.18
CA TYR A 411 -16.26 -33.41 -15.69
C TYR A 411 -17.10 -33.41 -14.40
N ASN A 412 -17.37 -32.24 -13.81
CA ASN A 412 -18.34 -32.10 -12.73
C ASN A 412 -19.56 -31.30 -13.20
N PRO A 413 -20.40 -31.87 -14.09
CA PRO A 413 -21.77 -31.44 -14.16
C PRO A 413 -22.43 -31.93 -12.87
N ALA A 414 -22.58 -31.05 -11.87
CA ALA A 414 -23.56 -31.33 -10.84
C ALA A 414 -24.94 -31.52 -11.54
N CYS A 415 -25.36 -32.78 -11.58
CA CYS A 415 -26.68 -33.36 -11.86
C CYS A 415 -27.35 -33.09 -13.22
N GLU A 416 -26.93 -33.83 -14.26
CA GLU A 416 -27.91 -34.53 -15.10
C GLU A 416 -28.44 -35.73 -14.30
N LEU A 417 -29.43 -35.50 -13.43
CA LEU A 417 -30.43 -36.45 -12.92
C LEU A 417 -31.47 -35.71 -12.08
#